data_AF-A0A6J1W234-F1
#
_entry.id   AF-A0A6J1W234-F1
#
_cell.length_a   1.000
_cell.length_b   1.000
_cell.length_c   1.000
_cell.angle_alpha   90.00
_cell.angle_beta   90.00
_cell.angle_gamma   90.00
#
_symmetry.space_group_name_H-M   'P 1'
#
loop_
_entity.id
_entity.type
_entity.pdbx_description
1 polymer ?
#
loop_
_entity_poly.entity_id
_entity_poly.type
_entity_poly.pdbx_seq_one_letter_code
_entity_poly.pdbx_strand_id
1 'polypeptide(L)'
;MPKDWHLPTISSSASAHHMSRELFVLTYGALVAQLCKDYEKDEDVNKYLDSMGYSIGIRLVEDFLARSAVKKCRSYSETADIIAQVPKDADSPSFGKAEPNSYHFISSLPP
;
A
#
# COMPACT_ATOMS: atom_id res chain seq x y z
N MET A 1 -26.63 -33.38 16.74
CA MET A 1 -26.76 -32.32 15.74
C MET A 1 -25.79 -31.21 16.10
N PRO A 2 -24.91 -30.81 15.16
CA PRO A 2 -23.52 -30.47 15.42
C PRO A 2 -23.29 -28.95 15.45
N LYS A 3 -22.18 -28.53 16.05
CA LYS A 3 -21.56 -27.22 15.77
C LYS A 3 -20.10 -27.49 15.51
N ASP A 4 -19.85 -27.94 14.28
CA ASP A 4 -18.53 -28.07 13.71
C ASP A 4 -17.89 -26.67 13.69
N TRP A 5 -16.97 -26.43 14.62
CA TRP A 5 -16.09 -25.28 14.59
C TRP A 5 -15.02 -25.52 13.53
N HIS A 6 -15.44 -25.47 12.26
CA HIS A 6 -14.51 -25.32 11.15
C HIS A 6 -14.00 -23.87 11.19
N LEU A 7 -12.81 -23.67 11.76
CA LEU A 7 -12.00 -22.54 11.33
C LEU A 7 -11.81 -22.68 9.82
N PRO A 8 -12.05 -21.64 9.01
CA PRO A 8 -11.58 -21.66 7.65
C PRO A 8 -10.06 -21.80 7.74
N THR A 9 -9.53 -22.92 7.25
CA THR A 9 -8.12 -23.02 6.91
C THR A 9 -7.88 -21.93 5.88
N ILE A 10 -7.36 -20.79 6.34
CA ILE A 10 -6.78 -19.79 5.45
C ILE A 10 -5.66 -20.56 4.76
N SER A 11 -5.92 -20.96 3.52
CA SER A 11 -4.97 -21.69 2.70
C SER A 11 -3.74 -20.80 2.58
N SER A 12 -2.74 -21.11 3.41
CA SER A 12 -1.40 -20.52 3.40
C SER A 12 -0.63 -21.04 2.17
N SER A 13 -1.22 -20.85 0.99
CA SER A 13 -0.70 -21.26 -0.31
C SER A 13 -0.97 -20.22 -1.41
N ALA A 14 -1.35 -18.98 -1.06
CA ALA A 14 -1.06 -17.89 -1.96
C ALA A 14 0.44 -17.64 -1.83
N SER A 15 1.22 -18.07 -2.82
CA SER A 15 2.57 -17.57 -3.00
C SER A 15 2.49 -16.05 -2.89
N ALA A 16 3.07 -15.45 -1.85
CA ALA A 16 3.13 -14.00 -1.66
C ALA A 16 3.73 -13.27 -2.89
N HIS A 17 4.32 -14.03 -3.81
CA HIS A 17 4.85 -13.63 -5.10
C HIS A 17 3.87 -13.11 -6.15
N HIS A 18 2.55 -13.29 -6.01
CA HIS A 18 1.59 -12.73 -6.97
C HIS A 18 0.28 -12.31 -6.31
N MET A 19 0.27 -11.12 -5.70
CA MET A 19 -0.94 -10.46 -5.21
C MET A 19 -1.46 -9.47 -6.27
N SER A 20 -2.80 -9.33 -6.38
CA SER A 20 -3.40 -8.39 -7.33
C SER A 20 -3.21 -6.93 -6.89
N ARG A 21 -3.01 -6.03 -7.86
CA ARG A 21 -2.95 -4.58 -7.61
C ARG A 21 -4.22 -4.06 -6.94
N GLU A 22 -5.38 -4.59 -7.31
CA GLU A 22 -6.68 -4.21 -6.75
C GLU A 22 -6.77 -4.48 -5.26
N LEU A 23 -6.25 -5.62 -4.79
CA LEU A 23 -6.23 -5.94 -3.36
C LEU A 23 -5.37 -4.95 -2.57
N PHE A 24 -4.22 -4.55 -3.12
CA PHE A 24 -3.37 -3.53 -2.50
C PHE A 24 -4.08 -2.17 -2.41
N VAL A 25 -4.70 -1.73 -3.51
CA VAL A 25 -5.45 -0.46 -3.56
C VAL A 25 -6.61 -0.46 -2.57
N LEU A 26 -7.40 -1.54 -2.51
CA LEU A 26 -8.51 -1.68 -1.57
C LEU A 26 -8.02 -1.68 -0.11
N THR A 27 -6.94 -2.39 0.18
CA THR A 27 -6.37 -2.46 1.54
C THR A 27 -5.85 -1.09 1.98
N TYR A 28 -5.13 -0.39 1.09
CA TYR A 28 -4.64 0.96 1.38
C TYR A 28 -5.80 1.95 1.54
N GLY A 29 -6.84 1.86 0.71
CA GLY A 29 -8.06 2.67 0.83
C GLY A 29 -8.78 2.45 2.16
N ALA A 30 -8.93 1.21 2.63
CA ALA A 30 -9.52 0.90 3.93
C ALA A 30 -8.67 1.46 5.09
N LEU A 31 -7.34 1.35 5.00
CA LEU A 31 -6.43 1.92 5.99
C LEU A 31 -6.57 3.46 6.08
N VAL A 32 -6.50 4.16 4.93
CA VAL A 32 -6.62 5.62 4.90
C VAL A 32 -7.98 6.06 5.44
N ALA A 33 -9.05 5.34 5.07
CA ALA A 33 -10.37 5.64 5.57
C ALA A 33 -10.50 5.51 7.10
N GLN A 34 -9.85 4.49 7.66
CA GLN A 34 -9.79 4.33 9.11
C GLN A 34 -9.04 5.49 9.76
N LEU A 35 -7.91 5.90 9.18
CA LEU A 35 -7.16 7.07 9.68
C LEU A 35 -7.96 8.36 9.58
N CYS A 36 -8.73 8.60 8.52
CA CYS A 36 -9.61 9.76 8.41
C CYS A 36 -10.75 9.76 9.45
N LYS A 37 -11.12 8.61 10.01
CA LYS A 37 -12.08 8.52 11.14
C LYS A 37 -11.39 8.75 12.48
N ASP A 38 -10.18 8.22 12.63
CA ASP A 38 -9.42 8.26 13.90
C ASP A 38 -8.74 9.63 14.12
N TYR A 39 -8.47 10.39 13.05
CA TYR A 39 -7.85 11.71 13.09
C TYR A 39 -8.78 12.77 12.50
N GLU A 40 -8.92 13.90 13.22
CA GLU A 40 -9.76 15.02 12.80
C GLU A 40 -9.07 15.94 11.77
N LYS A 41 -7.74 15.86 11.65
CA LYS A 41 -6.93 16.73 10.78
C LYS A 41 -6.20 15.92 9.72
N ASP A 42 -6.33 16.35 8.46
CA ASP A 42 -5.62 15.77 7.32
C ASP A 42 -4.09 15.77 7.51
N GLU A 43 -3.56 16.76 8.21
CA GLU A 43 -2.13 16.87 8.54
C GLU A 43 -1.64 15.69 9.37
N ASP A 44 -2.45 15.20 10.32
CA ASP A 44 -2.06 14.12 11.21
C ASP A 44 -2.20 12.76 10.51
N VAL A 45 -3.18 12.61 9.61
CA VAL A 45 -3.29 11.47 8.69
C VAL A 45 -2.03 11.39 7.81
N ASN A 46 -1.63 12.50 7.19
CA ASN A 46 -0.45 12.53 6.31
C ASN A 46 0.85 12.24 7.07
N LYS A 47 1.02 12.75 8.31
CA LYS A 47 2.17 12.41 9.16
C LYS A 47 2.23 10.92 9.47
N TYR A 48 1.08 10.31 9.76
CA TYR A 48 1.02 8.88 10.02
C TYR A 48 1.38 8.07 8.77
N LEU A 49 0.79 8.42 7.62
CA LEU A 49 1.07 7.75 6.34
C LEU A 49 2.54 7.88 5.93
N ASP A 50 3.16 9.05 6.15
CA ASP A 50 4.59 9.27 5.89
C ASP A 50 5.48 8.40 6.78
N SER A 51 5.21 8.38 8.09
CA SER A 51 5.96 7.56 9.05
C SER A 51 5.85 6.05 8.77
N MET A 52 4.64 5.60 8.45
CA MET A 52 4.39 4.21 8.05
C MET A 52 5.10 3.90 6.73
N GLY A 53 4.98 4.78 5.73
CA GLY A 53 5.64 4.64 4.42
C GLY A 53 7.16 4.59 4.53
N TYR A 54 7.75 5.41 5.38
CA TYR A 54 9.19 5.41 5.66
C TYR A 54 9.64 4.08 6.29
N SER A 55 8.92 3.59 7.30
CA SER A 55 9.22 2.32 7.98
C SER A 55 9.11 1.11 7.04
N ILE A 56 8.09 1.11 6.16
CA ILE A 56 7.93 0.10 5.11
C ILE A 56 9.07 0.22 4.09
N GLY A 57 9.39 1.44 3.66
CA GLY A 57 10.42 1.74 2.67
C GLY A 57 11.81 1.25 3.08
N ILE A 58 12.20 1.37 4.35
CA ILE A 58 13.46 0.83 4.87
C ILE A 58 13.55 -0.69 4.65
N ARG A 59 12.47 -1.42 4.92
CA ARG A 59 12.45 -2.87 4.73
C ARG A 59 12.45 -3.25 3.24
N LEU A 60 11.76 -2.46 2.42
CA LEU A 60 11.72 -2.66 0.98
C LEU A 60 13.07 -2.40 0.31
N VAL A 61 13.84 -1.39 0.74
CA VAL A 61 15.15 -1.12 0.15
C VAL A 61 16.15 -2.23 0.46
N GLU A 62 16.07 -2.84 1.65
CA GLU A 62 16.89 -4.01 1.99
C GLU A 62 16.56 -5.21 1.07
N ASP A 63 15.27 -5.53 0.89
CA ASP A 63 14.84 -6.59 -0.03
C ASP A 63 15.18 -6.27 -1.49
N PHE A 64 15.01 -5.01 -1.90
CA PHE A 64 15.35 -4.54 -3.24
C PHE A 64 16.84 -4.69 -3.53
N LEU A 65 17.72 -4.31 -2.61
CA LEU A 65 19.16 -4.47 -2.78
C LEU A 65 19.59 -5.95 -2.74
N ALA A 66 18.91 -6.79 -1.96
CA ALA A 66 19.19 -8.23 -1.91
C ALA A 66 18.78 -8.97 -3.20
N ARG A 67 17.72 -8.50 -3.86
CA ARG A 67 17.14 -9.15 -5.06
C ARG A 67 17.55 -8.51 -6.37
N SER A 68 17.97 -7.25 -6.37
CA SER A 68 18.44 -6.54 -7.56
C SER A 68 19.95 -6.67 -7.70
N ALA A 69 20.45 -6.79 -8.94
CA ALA A 69 21.88 -6.73 -9.23
C ALA A 69 22.44 -5.28 -9.22
N VAL A 70 21.70 -4.35 -8.60
CA VAL A 70 22.04 -2.93 -8.55
C VAL A 70 23.19 -2.73 -7.58
N LYS A 71 24.29 -2.16 -8.06
CA LYS A 71 25.43 -1.77 -7.21
C LYS A 71 25.03 -0.56 -6.36
N LYS A 72 25.71 -0.34 -5.22
CA LYS A 72 25.54 0.89 -4.43
C LYS A 72 25.64 2.11 -5.35
N CYS A 73 24.55 2.88 -5.43
CA CYS A 73 24.48 4.09 -6.23
C CYS A 73 25.59 5.06 -5.80
N ARG A 74 26.26 5.69 -6.76
CA ARG A 74 27.37 6.62 -6.50
C ARG A 74 26.96 8.08 -6.64
N SER A 75 25.79 8.34 -7.22
CA SER A 75 25.23 9.68 -7.39
C SER A 75 23.72 9.68 -7.21
N TYR A 76 23.16 10.82 -6.82
CA TYR A 76 21.71 10.98 -6.62
C TYR A 76 20.91 10.78 -7.91
N SER A 77 21.50 11.11 -9.07
CA SER A 77 20.91 10.88 -10.39
C SER A 77 20.70 9.39 -10.66
N GLU A 78 21.70 8.57 -10.35
CA GLU A 78 21.63 7.11 -10.54
C GLU A 78 20.55 6.50 -9.66
N THR A 79 20.43 6.95 -8.42
CA THR A 79 19.34 6.53 -7.52
C THR A 79 17.97 6.91 -8.08
N ALA A 80 17.82 8.12 -8.61
CA ALA A 80 16.57 8.57 -9.23
C ALA A 80 16.22 7.72 -10.46
N ASP A 81 17.19 7.39 -11.31
CA ASP A 81 16.98 6.57 -12.50
C ASP A 81 16.53 5.14 -12.15
N ILE A 82 17.11 4.56 -11.10
CA ILE A 82 16.74 3.22 -10.61
C ILE A 82 15.34 3.22 -9.99
N ILE A 83 14.98 4.25 -9.22
CA ILE A 83 13.62 4.39 -8.65
C ILE A 83 12.59 4.64 -9.76
N ALA A 84 12.93 5.45 -10.76
CA ALA A 84 12.07 5.76 -11.90
C ALA A 84 11.89 4.58 -12.87
N GLN A 85 12.64 3.49 -12.68
CA GLN A 85 12.52 2.25 -13.45
C GLN A 85 11.27 1.44 -13.03
N VAL A 86 10.12 2.10 -13.02
CA VAL A 86 8.81 1.47 -12.90
C VAL A 86 8.52 0.77 -14.24
N PRO A 87 7.98 -0.47 -14.26
CA PRO A 87 7.41 -1.01 -15.48
C PRO A 87 6.42 0.01 -16.04
N LYS A 88 6.71 0.55 -17.22
CA LYS A 88 5.79 1.42 -17.94
C LYS A 88 4.63 0.57 -18.43
N ASP A 89 3.74 0.17 -17.52
CA ASP A 89 2.40 -0.20 -17.90
C ASP A 89 1.78 1.09 -18.45
N ALA A 90 1.51 1.10 -19.74
CA ALA A 90 1.07 2.23 -20.54
C ALA A 90 -0.35 2.74 -20.21
N ASP A 91 -0.80 2.53 -18.98
CA ASP A 91 -2.07 3.00 -18.45
C ASP A 91 -1.85 3.43 -17.01
N SER A 92 -1.25 4.62 -16.83
CA SER A 92 -1.38 5.31 -15.54
C SER A 92 -2.81 5.85 -15.50
N PRO A 93 -3.69 5.32 -14.64
CA PRO A 93 -4.97 5.97 -14.43
C PRO A 93 -4.63 7.36 -13.90
N SER A 94 -5.09 8.40 -14.59
CA SER A 94 -5.11 9.74 -14.06
C SER A 94 -5.67 9.65 -12.64
N PHE A 95 -4.82 9.82 -11.62
CA PHE A 95 -5.25 9.82 -10.23
C PHE A 95 -6.27 10.95 -10.15
N GLY A 96 -7.55 10.57 -10.20
CA GLY A 96 -8.65 11.50 -10.27
C GLY A 96 -8.52 12.45 -9.11
N LYS A 97 -8.74 13.74 -9.36
CA LYS A 97 -8.84 14.76 -8.31
C LYS A 97 -9.66 14.17 -7.16
N ALA A 98 -9.09 14.19 -5.96
CA ALA A 98 -9.83 13.83 -4.76
C ALA A 98 -11.02 14.79 -4.66
N GLU A 99 -12.22 14.31 -4.98
CA GLU A 99 -13.47 15.01 -4.73
C GLU A 99 -13.66 15.03 -3.20
N PRO A 100 -13.89 16.20 -2.59
CA PRO A 100 -13.96 16.36 -1.12
C PRO A 100 -15.11 15.61 -0.44
N ASN A 101 -15.94 14.88 -1.20
CA ASN A 101 -17.09 14.14 -0.69
C ASN A 101 -16.90 12.61 -0.66
N SER A 102 -15.72 12.08 -1.02
CA SER A 102 -15.49 10.63 -1.05
C SER A 102 -15.48 9.98 0.36
N TYR A 103 -15.07 10.73 1.39
CA TYR A 103 -14.99 10.28 2.78
C TYR A 103 -16.35 9.93 3.39
N HIS A 104 -17.44 10.46 2.84
CA HIS A 104 -18.79 10.21 3.31
C HIS A 104 -19.28 8.79 2.97
N PHE A 105 -18.73 8.16 1.92
CA PHE A 105 -19.06 6.76 1.60
C PHE A 105 -18.44 5.79 2.60
N ILE A 106 -17.22 6.07 3.06
CA ILE A 106 -16.51 5.16 3.96
C ILE A 106 -16.98 5.28 5.42
N SER A 107 -17.58 6.42 5.76
CA SER A 107 -18.30 6.62 7.04
C SER A 107 -19.61 5.83 7.13
N SER A 108 -20.17 5.39 6.00
CA SER A 108 -21.42 4.62 5.93
C SER A 108 -21.19 3.10 5.86
N LEU A 109 -19.95 2.62 5.87
CA LEU A 109 -19.67 1.19 5.90
C LEU A 109 -19.85 0.67 7.34
N PRO A 110 -20.69 -0.36 7.57
CA PRO A 110 -20.85 -0.94 8.90
C PRO A 110 -19.51 -1.51 9.42
N PRO A 111 -19.33 -1.56 10.74
CA PRO A 111 -18.13 -2.11 11.38
C PRO A 111 -17.91 -3.60 11.05
#